data_AF-A0A7U3WAE1-F1
#
_entry.id   AF-A0A7U3WAE1-F1
#
_cell.length_a   1.000
_cell.length_b   1.000
_cell.length_c   1.000
_cell.angle_alpha   90.00
_cell.angle_beta   90.00
_cell.angle_gamma   90.00
#
_symmetry.space_group_name_H-M   'P 1'
#
loop_
_entity.id
_entity.type
_entity.pdbx_description
1 polymer ?
#
loop_
_entity_poly.entity_id
_entity_poly.type
_entity_poly.pdbx_seq_one_letter_code
_entity_poly.pdbx_strand_id
1 'polypeptide(L)' 'MTQATDTHDDDAPEPDTSHLDDVEDGCGCAEVWEHLSEERAEVSD' A
#
# COMPACT_ATOMS: atom_id res chain seq x y z
N MET A 1 23.86 8.75 0.60
CA MET A 1 23.05 9.95 0.30
C MET A 1 21.99 9.52 -0.70
N THR A 2 20.78 9.20 -0.24
CA THR A 2 19.61 9.01 -1.11
C THR A 2 18.49 9.79 -0.46
N GLN A 3 18.20 10.96 -0.99
CA GLN A 3 17.02 11.73 -0.62
C GLN A 3 15.83 10.96 -1.22
N ALA A 4 15.01 10.33 -0.38
CA ALA A 4 13.70 9.87 -0.81
C ALA A 4 12.90 11.15 -1.09
N THR A 5 12.72 11.49 -2.36
CA THR A 5 11.88 12.60 -2.77
C THR A 5 10.43 12.14 -2.62
N ASP A 6 9.91 12.28 -1.41
CA ASP A 6 8.47 12.30 -1.15
C ASP A 6 7.94 13.58 -1.81
N THR A 7 7.61 13.48 -3.10
CA THR A 7 6.96 14.56 -3.83
C THR A 7 5.48 14.47 -3.48
N HIS A 8 5.14 14.88 -2.26
CA HIS A 8 3.77 15.08 -1.86
C HIS A 8 3.29 16.36 -2.55
N ASP A 9 2.65 16.19 -3.70
CA ASP A 9 2.00 17.27 -4.44
C ASP A 9 0.64 17.52 -3.77
N ASP A 10 0.55 18.57 -2.97
CA ASP A 10 -0.63 18.93 -2.15
C ASP A 10 -1.90 19.22 -2.99
N ASP A 11 -1.73 19.45 -4.31
CA ASP A 11 -2.83 19.68 -5.28
C ASP A 11 -3.22 18.41 -6.05
N ALA A 12 -2.49 17.29 -5.87
CA ALA A 12 -2.81 16.02 -6.51
C ALA A 12 -4.03 15.35 -5.86
N PRO A 13 -4.88 14.66 -6.64
CA PRO A 13 -5.95 13.85 -6.07
C PRO A 13 -5.37 12.80 -5.13
N GLU A 14 -6.06 12.55 -4.02
CA GLU A 14 -5.66 11.52 -3.06
C GLU A 14 -5.52 10.17 -3.78
N PRO A 15 -4.47 9.39 -3.47
CA PRO A 15 -4.28 8.09 -4.09
C PRO A 15 -5.42 7.14 -3.71
N ASP A 16 -5.78 6.26 -4.63
CA ASP A 16 -6.77 5.21 -4.35
C ASP A 16 -6.16 4.16 -3.40
N THR A 17 -6.58 4.21 -2.14
CA THR A 17 -6.14 3.29 -1.08
C THR A 17 -7.19 2.21 -0.79
N SER A 18 -8.20 2.03 -1.62
CA SER A 18 -9.28 1.04 -1.39
C SER A 18 -8.76 -0.40 -1.33
N HIS A 19 -7.63 -0.69 -1.97
CA HIS A 19 -6.94 -1.98 -1.88
C HIS A 19 -6.23 -2.23 -0.53
N LEU A 20 -6.18 -1.23 0.35
CA LEU A 20 -5.64 -1.33 1.71
C LEU A 20 -6.76 -1.34 2.76
N ASP A 21 -8.04 -1.32 2.38
CA ASP A 21 -9.16 -1.25 3.32
C ASP A 21 -9.30 -2.52 4.19
N ASP A 22 -8.82 -3.66 3.69
CA ASP A 22 -8.77 -4.93 4.45
C ASP A 22 -7.54 -5.01 5.39
N VAL A 23 -6.59 -4.08 5.24
CA VAL A 23 -5.38 -4.01 6.08
C VAL A 23 -5.63 -3.11 7.29
N GLU A 24 -5.39 -3.64 8.50
CA GLU A 24 -5.55 -2.85 9.73
C GLU A 24 -4.60 -1.64 9.79
N ASP A 25 -5.14 -0.50 10.25
CA ASP A 25 -4.32 0.70 10.48
C ASP A 25 -3.23 0.43 11.53
N GLY A 26 -1.98 0.73 11.16
CA GLY A 26 -0.82 0.47 12.02
C GLY A 26 -0.17 -0.91 11.87
N CYS A 27 -0.61 -1.73 10.91
CA CYS A 27 0.11 -2.96 10.56
C CYS A 27 1.50 -2.65 9.98
N GLY A 28 2.49 -3.49 10.27
CA GLY A 28 3.86 -3.30 9.82
C GLY A 28 4.03 -3.60 8.33
N CYS A 29 5.07 -3.05 7.70
CA CYS A 29 5.32 -3.23 6.26
C CYS A 29 5.41 -4.71 5.81
N ALA A 30 5.85 -5.61 6.69
CA ALA A 30 5.90 -7.03 6.39
C ALA A 30 4.49 -7.65 6.35
N GLU A 31 3.64 -7.30 7.33
CA GLU A 31 2.27 -7.78 7.45
C GLU A 31 1.42 -7.30 6.27
N VAL A 32 1.58 -6.04 5.82
CA VAL A 32 0.94 -5.52 4.59
C VAL A 32 1.29 -6.39 3.38
N TRP A 33 2.56 -6.77 3.24
CA TRP A 33 3.05 -7.49 2.07
C TRP A 33 2.55 -8.94 2.04
N GLU A 34 2.45 -9.60 3.20
CA GLU A 34 1.88 -10.94 3.30
C GLU A 34 0.42 -10.93 2.83
N HIS A 35 -0.40 -10.01 3.36
CA HIS A 35 -1.80 -9.86 2.99
C HIS A 35 -1.99 -9.66 1.47
N LEU A 36 -1.31 -8.67 0.90
CA LEU A 36 -1.40 -8.36 -0.54
C LEU A 36 -0.87 -9.49 -1.44
N SER A 37 0.04 -10.32 -0.94
CA SER A 37 0.60 -11.45 -1.69
C SER A 37 -0.36 -12.62 -1.73
N GLU A 38 -1.05 -12.89 -0.62
CA GLU A 38 -2.11 -13.89 -0.52
C GLU A 38 -3.28 -13.54 -1.44
N GLU A 39 -3.77 -12.29 -1.37
CA GLU A 39 -4.83 -11.76 -2.25
C GLU A 39 -4.48 -11.86 -3.74
N ARG A 40 -3.21 -11.65 -4.10
CA ARG A 40 -2.76 -11.80 -5.48
C ARG A 40 -2.73 -13.25 -5.93
N ALA A 41 -2.41 -14.18 -5.04
CA ALA A 41 -2.36 -15.60 -5.36
C ALA A 41 -3.77 -16.18 -5.57
N GLU A 42 -4.76 -15.73 -4.80
CA GLU A 42 -6.16 -16.15 -4.95
C GLU A 42 -6.84 -15.58 -6.21
N VAL A 43 -6.55 -14.32 -6.59
CA VAL A 43 -7.16 -13.69 -7.77
C VAL A 43 -6.52 -14.18 -9.09
N SER A 44 -5.33 -14.77 -9.03
CA SER A 44 -4.60 -15.24 -10.22
C SER A 44 -4.98 -16.65 -10.69
N ASP A 45 -5.81 -17.40 -9.95
CA ASP A 45 -6.24 -18.77 -10.31
C ASP A 45 -7.57 -18.79 -11.09
#